data_AF-A0A953QDK5-F1
#
_entry.id   AF-A0A953QDK5-F1
#
_cell.length_a   1.000
_cell.length_b   1.000
_cell.length_c   1.000
_cell.angle_alpha   90.00
_cell.angle_beta   90.00
_cell.angle_gamma   90.00
#
_symmetry.space_group_name_H-M   'P 1'
#
loop_
_entity.id
_entity.type
_entity.pdbx_description
1 polymer ?
#
loop_
_entity_poly.entity_id
_entity_poly.type
_entity_poly.pdbx_seq_one_letter_code
_entity_poly.pdbx_strand_id
1 'polypeptide(L)'
;MMDRSLALARVGGDAELLREIAQLFIGDYPRVLVELHEALDRGDAKTVERTAHGLKGSVSNFGAPEAVEAARTIEMLGRDQRLAEAEQVIRTLELALAALLPELESL
;
A
#
# COMPACT_ATOMS: atom_id res chain seq x y z
N MET A 1 -4.22 -1.57 -11.49
CA MET A 1 -3.07 -1.41 -12.43
C MET A 1 -2.37 -0.07 -12.22
N MET A 2 -1.10 0.02 -12.64
CA MET A 2 -0.23 1.19 -12.46
C MET A 2 -0.34 2.22 -13.59
N ASP A 3 -0.36 3.52 -13.27
CA ASP A 3 -0.10 4.60 -14.24
C ASP A 3 1.40 4.92 -14.31
N ARG A 4 2.07 4.36 -15.32
CA ARG A 4 3.52 4.54 -15.55
C ARG A 4 3.92 6.00 -15.79
N SER A 5 3.11 6.76 -16.53
CA SER A 5 3.43 8.16 -16.84
C SER A 5 3.36 9.02 -15.58
N LEU A 6 2.34 8.80 -14.75
CA LEU A 6 2.22 9.47 -13.46
C LEU A 6 3.33 9.05 -12.49
N ALA A 7 3.66 7.75 -12.43
CA ALA A 7 4.72 7.23 -11.56
C ALA A 7 6.07 7.86 -11.91
N LEU A 8 6.41 7.92 -13.20
CA LEU A 8 7.66 8.53 -13.67
C LEU A 8 7.69 10.04 -13.40
N ALA A 9 6.57 10.74 -13.55
CA ALA A 9 6.48 12.16 -13.23
C ALA A 9 6.71 12.44 -11.73
N ARG A 10 6.27 11.54 -10.84
CA ARG A 10 6.46 11.68 -9.37
C ARG A 10 7.92 11.60 -8.94
N VAL A 11 8.76 10.94 -9.72
CA VAL A 11 10.22 10.87 -9.50
C VAL A 11 10.98 11.81 -10.45
N GLY A 12 10.30 12.83 -10.99
CA GLY A 12 10.94 13.86 -11.81
C GLY A 12 11.46 13.37 -13.17
N GLY A 13 10.93 12.27 -13.70
CA GLY A 13 11.40 11.68 -14.95
C GLY A 13 12.50 10.63 -14.80
N ASP A 14 12.95 10.36 -13.57
CA ASP A 14 14.07 9.45 -13.31
C ASP A 14 13.60 7.99 -13.21
N ALA A 15 13.80 7.23 -14.28
CA ALA A 15 13.41 5.82 -14.34
C ALA A 15 14.27 4.92 -13.43
N GLU A 16 15.53 5.27 -13.16
CA GLU A 16 16.38 4.49 -12.24
C GLU A 16 15.90 4.68 -10.80
N LEU A 17 15.60 5.92 -10.40
CA LEU A 17 15.01 6.21 -9.10
C LEU A 17 13.65 5.51 -8.92
N LEU A 18 12.80 5.46 -9.96
CA LEU A 18 11.53 4.74 -9.90
C LEU A 18 11.76 3.25 -9.59
N ARG A 19 12.74 2.63 -10.25
CA ARG A 19 13.11 1.22 -10.06
C ARG A 19 13.66 0.96 -8.66
N GLU A 20 14.51 1.85 -8.14
CA GLU A 20 15.03 1.73 -6.77
C GLU A 20 13.91 1.79 -5.73
N ILE A 21 12.99 2.76 -5.85
CA ILE A 21 11.84 2.88 -4.97
C ILE A 21 10.93 1.65 -5.07
N ALA A 22 10.73 1.13 -6.29
CA ALA A 22 9.95 -0.09 -6.50
C ALA A 22 10.58 -1.31 -5.83
N GLN A 23 11.91 -1.50 -5.93
CA GLN A 23 12.61 -2.61 -5.28
C GLN A 23 12.53 -2.51 -3.74
N LEU A 24 12.71 -1.30 -3.18
CA LEU A 24 12.54 -1.08 -1.74
C LEU A 24 11.12 -1.44 -1.28
N PHE A 25 10.11 -1.03 -2.05
CA PHE A 25 8.73 -1.37 -1.76
C PHE A 25 8.46 -2.89 -1.83
N ILE A 26 8.93 -3.56 -2.89
CA ILE A 26 8.79 -5.02 -3.06
C ILE A 26 9.42 -5.77 -1.87
N GLY A 27 10.55 -5.29 -1.36
CA GLY A 27 11.21 -5.88 -0.20
C GLY A 27 10.49 -5.67 1.14
N ASP A 28 9.82 -4.52 1.33
CA ASP A 28 9.21 -4.15 2.62
C ASP A 28 7.72 -4.49 2.74
N TYR A 29 6.95 -4.47 1.64
CA TYR A 29 5.49 -4.63 1.70
C TYR A 29 5.01 -5.95 2.37
N PRO A 30 5.69 -7.11 2.28
CA PRO A 30 5.19 -8.33 2.93
C PRO A 30 5.19 -8.18 4.45
N ARG A 31 6.24 -7.54 5.00
CA ARG A 31 6.35 -7.24 6.43
C ARG A 31 5.23 -6.29 6.87
N VAL A 32 4.91 -5.30 6.05
CA VAL A 32 3.82 -4.34 6.31
C VAL A 32 2.46 -5.05 6.34
N LEU A 33 2.20 -6.01 5.44
CA LEU A 33 0.97 -6.80 5.45
C LEU A 33 0.85 -7.67 6.71
N VAL A 34 1.94 -8.32 7.13
CA VAL A 34 1.96 -9.08 8.39
C VAL A 34 1.65 -8.17 9.58
N GLU A 35 2.31 -7.00 9.68
CA GLU A 35 2.06 -6.02 10.76
C GLU A 35 0.60 -5.57 10.79
N LEU A 36 -0.04 -5.42 9.62
CA LEU A 36 -1.43 -5.00 9.50
C LEU A 36 -2.41 -6.09 9.98
N HIS A 37 -2.18 -7.35 9.59
CA HIS A 37 -2.98 -8.49 10.06
C HIS A 37 -2.83 -8.73 11.56
N GLU A 38 -1.60 -8.72 12.07
CA GLU A 38 -1.37 -8.87 13.50
C GLU A 38 -1.99 -7.74 14.33
N ALA A 39 -2.00 -6.51 13.80
CA ALA A 39 -2.66 -5.39 14.46
C ALA A 39 -4.18 -5.58 14.51
N LEU A 40 -4.79 -6.15 13.47
CA LEU A 40 -6.21 -6.54 13.51
C LEU A 40 -6.48 -7.63 14.53
N ASP A 41 -5.69 -8.70 14.55
CA ASP A 41 -5.87 -9.82 15.49
C ASP A 41 -5.78 -9.37 16.95
N ARG A 42 -4.93 -8.38 17.22
CA ARG A 42 -4.77 -7.78 18.56
C ARG A 42 -5.79 -6.68 18.88
N GLY A 43 -6.64 -6.29 17.93
CA GLY A 43 -7.56 -5.16 18.08
C GLY A 43 -6.87 -3.79 18.19
N ASP A 44 -5.63 -3.67 17.71
CA ASP A 44 -4.82 -2.46 17.80
C ASP A 44 -5.12 -1.49 16.64
N ALA A 45 -6.19 -0.72 16.83
CA ALA A 45 -6.67 0.21 15.82
C ALA A 45 -5.66 1.31 15.44
N LYS A 46 -4.82 1.72 16.39
CA LYS A 46 -3.79 2.73 16.18
C LYS A 46 -2.67 2.22 15.28
N THR A 47 -2.26 0.97 15.48
CA THR A 47 -1.28 0.34 14.58
C THR A 47 -1.88 0.13 13.19
N VAL A 48 -3.15 -0.30 13.08
CA VAL A 48 -3.84 -0.40 11.78
C VAL A 48 -3.84 0.94 11.04
N GLU A 49 -4.23 2.04 11.71
CA GLU A 49 -4.21 3.39 11.11
C GLU A 49 -2.82 3.76 10.60
N ARG A 50 -1.80 3.65 11.47
CA ARG A 50 -0.42 4.06 11.16
C ARG A 50 0.19 3.24 10.01
N THR A 51 0.00 1.92 10.05
CA THR A 51 0.56 1.01 9.05
C THR A 51 -0.09 1.26 7.69
N ALA A 52 -1.41 1.44 7.65
CA ALA A 52 -2.13 1.79 6.43
C ALA A 52 -1.74 3.16 5.88
N HIS A 53 -1.54 4.17 6.75
CA HIS A 53 -1.06 5.49 6.34
C HIS A 53 0.32 5.42 5.67
N GLY A 54 1.26 4.69 6.26
CA GLY A 54 2.60 4.49 5.67
C GLY A 54 2.51 3.78 4.32
N LEU A 55 1.73 2.71 4.24
CA LEU A 55 1.54 1.97 3.01
C LEU A 55 0.93 2.82 1.89
N LYS A 56 -0.11 3.62 2.21
CA LYS A 56 -0.73 4.59 1.29
C LYS A 56 0.31 5.54 0.70
N GLY A 57 1.22 6.06 1.54
CA GLY A 57 2.33 6.90 1.09
C GLY A 57 3.22 6.18 0.08
N SER A 58 3.66 4.96 0.40
CA SER A 58 4.51 4.16 -0.48
C SER A 58 3.84 3.84 -1.83
N VAL A 59 2.60 3.32 -1.82
CA VAL A 59 1.89 2.96 -3.06
C VAL A 59 1.51 4.18 -3.89
N SER A 60 1.44 5.37 -3.27
CA SER A 60 1.20 6.60 -4.00
C SER A 60 2.35 6.98 -4.93
N ASN A 61 3.58 6.46 -4.76
CA ASN A 61 4.66 6.72 -5.70
C ASN A 61 4.40 6.11 -7.08
N PHE A 62 3.65 5.00 -7.12
CA PHE A 62 3.50 4.19 -8.32
C PHE A 62 2.29 4.58 -9.18
N GLY A 63 1.42 5.50 -8.76
CA GLY A 63 0.22 5.77 -9.56
C GLY A 63 -0.74 4.57 -9.58
N ALA A 64 -0.86 3.89 -8.45
CA ALA A 64 -1.75 2.76 -8.24
C ALA A 64 -3.02 3.19 -7.46
N PRO A 65 -4.04 3.77 -8.11
CA PRO A 65 -5.18 4.38 -7.43
C PRO A 65 -5.98 3.38 -6.57
N GLU A 66 -6.10 2.14 -7.02
CA GLU A 66 -6.82 1.08 -6.30
C GLU A 66 -6.13 0.74 -4.97
N ALA A 67 -4.80 0.59 -4.98
CA ALA A 67 -4.02 0.32 -3.77
C ALA A 67 -4.02 1.53 -2.82
N VAL A 68 -3.91 2.75 -3.37
CA VAL A 68 -3.99 4.00 -2.58
C VAL A 68 -5.34 4.11 -1.87
N GLU A 69 -6.44 3.82 -2.58
CA GLU A 69 -7.79 3.96 -2.03
C GLU A 69 -8.10 2.89 -0.98
N ALA A 70 -7.65 1.65 -1.19
CA ALA A 70 -7.77 0.59 -0.20
C ALA A 70 -6.98 0.94 1.08
N ALA A 71 -5.73 1.37 0.95
CA ALA A 71 -4.90 1.80 2.09
C ALA A 71 -5.50 3.01 2.82
N ARG A 72 -6.03 4.00 2.08
CA ARG A 72 -6.75 5.15 2.66
C ARG A 72 -7.98 4.72 3.46
N THR A 73 -8.73 3.74 2.94
CA THR A 73 -9.93 3.23 3.62
C THR A 73 -9.56 2.49 4.90
N ILE A 74 -8.51 1.67 4.89
CA ILE A 74 -8.02 0.98 6.10
C ILE A 74 -7.53 2.00 7.14
N GLU A 75 -6.79 3.04 6.72
CA GLU A 75 -6.36 4.14 7.60
C GLU A 75 -7.57 4.77 8.30
N MET A 76 -8.63 5.08 7.55
CA MET A 76 -9.86 5.65 8.07
C MET A 76 -10.56 4.70 9.07
N LEU A 77 -10.67 3.41 8.74
CA LEU A 77 -11.31 2.42 9.62
C LEU A 77 -10.52 2.19 10.91
N GLY A 78 -9.19 2.23 10.85
CA GLY A 78 -8.32 2.22 12.03
C GLY A 78 -8.56 3.45 12.91
N ARG A 79 -8.62 4.64 12.30
CA ARG A 79 -8.91 5.90 13.01
C ARG A 79 -10.28 5.87 13.70
N ASP A 80 -11.28 5.33 13.03
CA ASP A 80 -12.66 5.25 13.53
C ASP A 80 -12.90 4.05 14.46
N GLN A 81 -11.87 3.24 14.74
CA GLN A 81 -11.95 2.01 15.55
C GLN A 81 -12.92 0.94 14.98
N ARG A 82 -13.14 0.94 13.67
CA ARG A 82 -14.06 0.03 12.96
C ARG A 82 -13.32 -1.18 12.37
N LEU A 83 -12.58 -1.90 13.22
CA LEU A 83 -11.65 -2.96 12.78
C LEU A 83 -12.34 -4.17 12.14
N ALA A 84 -13.58 -4.47 12.53
CA ALA A 84 -14.35 -5.55 11.91
C ALA A 84 -14.57 -5.33 10.40
N GLU A 85 -14.58 -4.07 9.94
CA GLU A 85 -14.75 -3.73 8.52
C GLU A 85 -13.41 -3.67 7.78
N ALA A 86 -12.30 -3.47 8.50
CA ALA A 86 -10.98 -3.32 7.92
C ALA A 86 -10.48 -4.62 7.28
N GLU A 87 -10.85 -5.78 7.81
CA GLU A 87 -10.43 -7.09 7.31
C GLU A 87 -10.80 -7.30 5.82
N GLN A 88 -12.03 -6.92 5.43
CA GLN A 88 -12.47 -7.04 4.04
C GLN A 88 -11.71 -6.08 3.12
N VAL A 89 -11.36 -4.89 3.61
CA VAL A 89 -10.61 -3.89 2.82
C VAL A 89 -9.14 -4.29 2.70
N ILE A 90 -8.56 -4.95 3.69
CA ILE A 90 -7.21 -5.52 3.60
C ILE A 90 -7.14 -6.56 2.50
N ARG A 91 -8.13 -7.45 2.36
CA ARG A 91 -8.18 -8.37 1.22
C ARG A 91 -8.22 -7.64 -0.12
N THR A 92 -8.95 -6.53 -0.22
CA THR A 92 -8.95 -5.69 -1.42
C THR A 92 -7.58 -5.07 -1.68
N LEU A 93 -6.90 -4.59 -0.65
CA LEU A 93 -5.54 -4.07 -0.74
C LEU A 93 -4.56 -5.15 -1.21
N GLU A 94 -4.61 -6.36 -0.65
CA GLU A 94 -3.75 -7.49 -1.05
C GLU A 94 -3.92 -7.85 -2.52
N LEU A 95 -5.16 -7.89 -3.01
CA LEU A 95 -5.44 -8.11 -4.43
C LEU A 95 -4.89 -6.99 -5.31
N ALA A 96 -5.05 -5.73 -4.89
CA ALA A 96 -4.50 -4.59 -5.61
C ALA A 96 -2.96 -4.61 -5.65
N LEU A 97 -2.32 -5.01 -4.55
CA LEU A 97 -0.87 -5.19 -4.49
C LEU A 97 -0.41 -6.36 -5.35
N ALA A 98 -1.09 -7.49 -5.32
CA ALA A 98 -0.79 -8.64 -6.17
C ALA A 98 -0.86 -8.30 -7.67
N ALA A 99 -1.79 -7.42 -8.07
CA ALA A 99 -1.87 -6.91 -9.43
C ALA A 99 -0.76 -5.89 -9.76
N LEU A 100 -0.33 -5.09 -8.78
CA LEU A 100 0.71 -4.06 -8.95
C LEU A 100 2.12 -4.66 -9.03
N LEU A 101 2.42 -5.73 -8.27
CA LEU A 101 3.78 -6.27 -8.13
C LEU A 101 4.44 -6.67 -9.46
N PRO A 102 3.79 -7.41 -10.38
CA PRO A 102 4.40 -7.74 -11.66
C PRO A 102 4.73 -6.50 -12.50
N GLU A 103 3.94 -5.42 -12.37
CA GLU A 103 4.21 -4.16 -13.06
C GLU A 103 5.47 -3.49 -12.50
N LEU A 104 5.67 -3.54 -11.17
CA LEU A 104 6.85 -3.00 -10.50
C LEU A 104 8.12 -3.80 -10.79
N GLU A 105 8.03 -5.13 -10.84
CA GLU A 105 9.14 -6.02 -11.21
C GLU A 105 9.63 -5.79 -12.65
N SER A 106 8.77 -5.26 -13.51
CA SER A 106 9.07 -4.97 -14.92
C SER A 106 9.61 -3.55 -15.19
N LEU A 107 9.90 -2.76 -14.15
CA LEU A 107 10.45 -1.41 -14.28
C LEU A 107 11.93 -1.38 -14.64
#